data_AF-A0A146LLN7-F1
#
_entry.id   AF-A0A146LLN7-F1
#
_cell.length_a   1.000
_cell.length_b   1.000
_cell.length_c   1.000
_cell.angle_alpha   90.00
_cell.angle_beta   90.00
_cell.angle_gamma   90.00
#
_symmetry.space_group_name_H-M   'P 1'
#
loop_
_entity.id
_entity.type
_entity.pdbx_description
1 polymer ?
#
loop_
_entity_poly.entity_id
_entity_poly.type
_entity_poly.pdbx_seq_one_letter_code
_entity_poly.pdbx_strand_id
1 'polypeptide(L)'
;MKKVNEILHGNDPYNYAGSSGHSNSYGTYYNGSVSELIISGISSMNVTYLNATQVDPNIYLGLDLSFSNIMVTGNYFLDLDTLSLLKLYGAGELGVIASSL
;
A
#
# COMPACT_ATOMS: atom_id res chain seq x y z
N MET A 1 -18.82 -4.11 -15.56
CA MET A 1 -19.16 -3.59 -14.22
C MET A 1 -19.43 -4.71 -13.21
N LYS A 2 -20.50 -5.52 -13.35
CA LYS A 2 -20.91 -6.54 -12.35
C LYS A 2 -19.77 -7.45 -11.85
N LYS A 3 -19.00 -8.05 -12.76
CA LYS A 3 -17.89 -8.95 -12.40
C LYS A 3 -16.73 -8.27 -11.67
N VAL A 4 -16.47 -7.00 -11.94
CA VAL A 4 -15.43 -6.22 -11.25
C VAL A 4 -15.88 -5.96 -9.81
N ASN A 5 -17.13 -5.52 -9.62
CA ASN A 5 -17.69 -5.33 -8.28
C ASN A 5 -17.71 -6.64 -7.46
N GLU A 6 -18.07 -7.77 -8.08
CA GLU A 6 -18.01 -9.08 -7.43
C GLU A 6 -16.59 -9.45 -6.96
N ILE A 7 -15.57 -9.19 -7.79
CA ILE A 7 -14.17 -9.41 -7.42
C ILE A 7 -13.76 -8.48 -6.27
N LEU A 8 -14.14 -7.20 -6.32
CA LEU A 8 -13.77 -6.23 -5.31
C LEU A 8 -14.41 -6.55 -3.95
N HIS A 9 -15.70 -6.90 -3.93
CA HIS A 9 -16.37 -7.34 -2.71
C HIS A 9 -15.82 -8.67 -2.17
N GLY A 10 -15.42 -9.59 -3.05
CA GLY A 10 -14.82 -10.86 -2.65
C GLY A 10 -13.39 -10.74 -2.10
N ASN A 11 -12.69 -9.63 -2.38
CA ASN A 11 -11.34 -9.35 -1.91
C ASN A 11 -11.30 -8.22 -0.87
N ASP A 12 -12.44 -7.91 -0.23
CA ASP A 12 -12.51 -6.91 0.84
C ASP A 12 -12.93 -7.61 2.15
N PRO A 13 -12.05 -7.71 3.16
CA PRO A 13 -10.70 -7.17 3.21
C PRO A 13 -9.67 -8.00 2.41
N TYR A 14 -8.65 -7.32 1.90
CA TYR A 14 -7.49 -7.95 1.26
C TYR A 14 -6.37 -8.14 2.27
N ASN A 15 -5.88 -9.37 2.38
CA ASN A 15 -4.78 -9.73 3.27
C ASN A 15 -3.45 -9.71 2.49
N TYR A 16 -2.51 -8.90 2.95
CA TYR A 16 -1.15 -8.84 2.44
C TYR A 16 -0.17 -9.32 3.50
N ALA A 17 0.62 -10.35 3.17
CA ALA A 17 1.52 -11.00 4.12
C ALA A 17 2.54 -10.03 4.75
N GLY A 18 2.88 -8.96 4.03
CA GLY A 18 3.84 -7.97 4.46
C GLY A 18 5.04 -7.88 3.53
N SER A 19 5.93 -6.96 3.86
CA SER A 19 7.21 -6.78 3.18
C SER A 19 8.23 -6.21 4.16
N SER A 20 9.49 -6.52 3.90
CA SER A 20 10.63 -5.93 4.60
C SER A 20 11.45 -5.11 3.62
N GLY A 21 12.01 -4.01 4.09
CA GLY A 21 12.92 -3.19 3.32
C GLY A 21 14.06 -2.69 4.20
N HIS A 22 15.26 -2.61 3.62
CA HIS A 22 16.37 -1.94 4.25
C HIS A 22 17.04 -1.00 3.24
N SER A 23 17.59 0.10 3.73
CA SER A 23 18.37 1.04 2.93
C SER A 23 19.53 1.56 3.77
N ASN A 24 20.69 1.72 3.14
CA ASN A 24 21.86 2.30 3.76
C ASN A 24 22.44 3.32 2.79
N SER A 25 22.18 4.60 3.04
CA SER A 25 22.60 5.67 2.15
C SER A 25 22.81 6.98 2.90
N TYR A 26 23.83 7.74 2.52
CA TYR A 26 24.15 9.07 3.06
C TYR A 26 24.10 9.17 4.60
N GLY A 27 24.60 8.13 5.29
CA GLY A 27 24.62 8.10 6.75
C GLY A 27 23.27 7.83 7.42
N THR A 28 22.24 7.50 6.65
CA THR A 28 20.97 6.99 7.14
C THR A 28 20.90 5.49 6.91
N TYR A 29 20.76 4.74 7.99
CA TYR A 29 20.40 3.33 7.97
C TYR A 29 18.92 3.20 8.31
N TYR A 30 18.17 2.54 7.43
CA TYR A 30 16.77 2.21 7.61
C TYR A 30 16.63 0.69 7.51
N ASN A 31 15.97 0.09 8.48
CA ASN A 31 15.52 -1.30 8.45
C ASN A 31 14.09 -1.34 8.97
N GLY A 32 13.15 -1.75 8.14
CA GLY A 32 11.75 -1.76 8.51
C GLY A 32 11.01 -2.93 7.88
N SER A 33 9.93 -3.33 8.54
CA SER A 33 8.99 -4.30 7.99
C SER A 33 7.56 -3.94 8.33
N VAL A 34 6.67 -4.38 7.47
CA VAL A 34 5.24 -4.46 7.72
C VAL A 34 4.83 -5.92 7.58
N SER A 35 3.93 -6.39 8.43
CA SER A 35 3.43 -7.77 8.39
C SER A 35 1.95 -7.81 8.72
N GLU A 36 1.28 -8.86 8.24
CA GLU A 36 -0.14 -9.10 8.55
C GLU A 36 -1.03 -7.90 8.19
N LEU A 37 -0.75 -7.28 7.04
CA LEU A 37 -1.51 -6.12 6.58
C LEU A 37 -2.90 -6.55 6.14
N ILE A 38 -3.91 -5.86 6.66
CA ILE A 38 -5.32 -6.00 6.27
C ILE A 38 -5.74 -4.67 5.63
N ILE A 39 -6.08 -4.72 4.35
CA ILE A 39 -6.55 -3.57 3.57
C ILE A 39 -8.06 -3.70 3.38
N SER A 40 -8.81 -2.78 3.97
CA SER A 40 -10.28 -2.75 3.92
C SER A 40 -10.79 -1.54 3.15
N GLY A 41 -11.97 -1.67 2.54
CA GLY A 41 -12.61 -0.59 1.77
C GLY A 41 -12.30 -0.63 0.27
N ILE A 42 -11.65 -1.68 -0.21
CA ILE A 42 -11.36 -1.91 -1.65
C ILE A 42 -12.67 -2.06 -2.44
N SER A 43 -13.73 -2.56 -1.81
CA SER A 43 -15.05 -2.64 -2.43
C SER A 43 -15.66 -1.27 -2.78
N SER A 44 -15.16 -0.19 -2.18
CA SER A 44 -15.55 1.19 -2.52
C SER A 44 -14.81 1.77 -3.72
N MET A 45 -13.91 1.00 -4.35
CA MET A 45 -13.12 1.45 -5.49
C MET A 45 -14.02 1.80 -6.67
N ASN A 46 -13.78 2.98 -7.24
CA ASN A 46 -14.40 3.44 -8.47
C ASN A 46 -13.33 3.68 -9.53
N VAL A 47 -13.57 3.18 -10.75
CA VAL A 47 -12.67 3.42 -11.89
C VAL A 47 -13.20 4.63 -12.64
N THR A 48 -12.50 5.76 -12.55
CA THR A 48 -12.92 7.02 -13.16
C THR A 48 -12.40 7.17 -14.58
N TYR A 49 -11.25 6.59 -14.89
CA TYR A 49 -10.64 6.63 -16.21
C TYR A 49 -9.89 5.33 -16.51
N LEU A 50 -10.06 4.83 -17.74
CA LEU A 50 -9.34 3.68 -18.27
C LEU A 50 -8.79 4.06 -19.65
N ASN A 51 -7.47 3.98 -19.82
CA ASN A 51 -6.80 4.18 -21.09
C ASN A 51 -5.91 2.98 -21.43
N ALA A 52 -5.92 2.56 -22.69
CA ALA A 52 -5.05 1.52 -23.21
C ALA A 52 -4.28 2.07 -24.41
N THR A 53 -2.97 2.21 -24.26
CA THR A 53 -2.10 2.72 -25.32
C THR A 53 -1.19 1.59 -25.80
N GLN A 54 -1.22 1.31 -27.10
CA GLN A 54 -0.28 0.37 -27.72
C GLN A 54 0.96 1.12 -28.22
N VAL A 55 2.13 0.73 -27.74
CA VAL A 55 3.44 1.16 -28.26
C VAL A 55 4.22 -0.11 -28.54
N ASP A 56 4.27 -0.51 -29.81
CA ASP A 56 4.82 -1.78 -30.28
C ASP A 56 6.15 -2.15 -29.58
N PRO A 57 6.25 -3.31 -28.90
CA PRO A 57 5.32 -4.45 -28.79
C PRO A 57 4.40 -4.45 -27.56
N ASN A 58 4.37 -3.36 -26.79
CA ASN A 58 3.76 -3.30 -25.46
C ASN A 58 2.40 -2.62 -25.45
N ILE A 59 1.52 -3.06 -24.56
CA ILE A 59 0.26 -2.39 -24.22
C ILE A 59 0.41 -1.80 -22.81
N TYR A 60 0.16 -0.50 -22.70
CA TYR A 60 0.16 0.23 -21.44
C TYR A 60 -1.28 0.48 -21.02
N LEU A 61 -1.62 0.09 -19.79
CA LEU A 61 -2.92 0.32 -19.20
C LEU A 61 -2.79 1.41 -18.14
N GLY A 62 -3.43 2.55 -18.38
CA GLY A 62 -3.63 3.61 -17.39
C GLY A 62 -4.99 3.44 -16.72
N LEU A 63 -4.99 3.42 -15.39
CA LEU A 63 -6.18 3.27 -14.57
C LEU A 63 -6.17 4.37 -13.51
N ASP A 64 -7.15 5.26 -13.56
CA ASP A 64 -7.40 6.18 -12.46
C ASP A 64 -8.45 5.56 -11.54
N LEU A 65 -8.04 5.34 -10.29
CA LEU A 65 -8.82 4.69 -9.26
C LEU A 65 -9.09 5.70 -8.17
N SER A 66 -10.35 5.83 -7.77
CA SER A 66 -10.72 6.57 -6.57
C SER A 66 -11.36 5.68 -5.53
N PHE A 67 -11.19 6.04 -4.27
CA PHE A 67 -11.71 5.29 -3.13
C PHE A 67 -12.44 6.21 -2.17
N SER A 68 -13.53 5.73 -1.56
CA SER A 68 -14.24 6.53 -0.56
C SER A 68 -13.42 6.61 0.72
N ASN A 69 -13.09 5.46 1.30
CA ASN A 69 -12.16 5.32 2.43
C ASN A 69 -11.41 4.01 2.28
N ILE A 70 -10.08 4.05 2.41
CA ILE A 70 -9.26 2.85 2.59
C ILE A 70 -8.75 2.83 4.03
N MET A 71 -8.87 1.68 4.68
CA MET A 71 -8.26 1.42 5.97
C MET A 71 -7.17 0.37 5.81
N VAL A 72 -5.97 0.65 6.29
CA VAL A 72 -4.85 -0.29 6.36
C VAL A 72 -4.51 -0.51 7.82
N THR A 73 -4.56 -1.77 8.26
CA THR A 73 -4.14 -2.18 9.61
C THR A 73 -3.10 -3.29 9.52
N GLY A 74 -2.31 -3.48 10.57
CA GLY A 74 -1.35 -4.57 10.65
C GLY A 74 -0.23 -4.26 11.62
N ASN A 75 0.89 -4.96 11.49
CA ASN A 75 2.04 -4.82 12.37
C ASN A 75 3.19 -4.13 11.65
N TYR A 76 3.91 -3.24 12.34
CA TYR A 76 5.11 -2.59 11.83
C TYR A 76 6.30 -2.81 12.75
N PHE A 77 7.47 -2.76 12.12
CA PHE A 77 8.77 -2.62 12.76
C PHE A 77 9.56 -1.56 11.99
N LEU A 78 10.23 -0.67 12.72
CA LEU A 78 11.06 0.38 12.20
C LEU A 78 12.30 0.55 13.07
N ASP A 79 13.47 0.46 12.45
CA ASP A 79 14.76 0.82 13.00
C ASP A 79 15.42 1.82 12.05
N LEU A 80 15.53 3.06 12.50
CA LEU A 80 16.12 4.17 11.75
C LEU A 80 17.27 4.76 12.56
N ASP A 81 18.45 4.78 11.95
CA ASP A 81 19.67 5.37 12.51
C ASP A 81 20.21 6.42 11.54
N THR A 82 20.11 7.69 11.91
CA THR A 82 20.67 8.82 11.16
C THR A 82 21.89 9.36 11.89
N LEU A 83 23.09 9.18 11.31
CA LEU A 83 24.37 9.79 11.72
C LEU A 83 24.45 10.26 13.19
N SER A 84 24.21 9.34 14.13
CA SER A 84 24.54 9.45 15.57
C SER A 84 23.82 10.50 16.45
N LEU A 85 22.65 11.03 16.07
CA LEU A 85 21.93 12.01 16.92
C LEU A 85 20.56 11.57 17.45
N LEU A 86 19.85 10.66 16.77
CA LEU A 86 18.59 10.09 17.28
C LEU A 86 18.32 8.73 16.62
N LYS A 87 18.41 7.65 17.40
CA LYS A 87 17.91 6.35 16.95
C LYS A 87 16.40 6.33 17.14
N LEU A 88 15.66 6.10 16.06
CA LEU A 88 14.23 5.88 16.12
C LEU A 88 13.96 4.39 15.97
N TYR A 89 13.51 3.81 17.06
CA TYR A 89 13.04 2.43 17.11
C TYR A 89 11.54 2.42 17.41
N GLY A 90 10.78 1.65 16.65
CA GLY A 90 9.36 1.46 16.89
C GLY A 90 8.90 0.10 16.39
N ALA A 91 8.11 -0.59 17.20
CA ALA A 91 7.40 -1.78 16.81
C ALA A 91 6.01 -1.75 17.44
N GLY A 92 5.00 -2.17 16.69
CA GLY A 92 3.63 -2.18 17.19
C GLY A 92 2.61 -2.33 16.07
N GLU A 93 1.37 -1.99 16.40
CA GLU A 93 0.25 -2.00 15.48
C GLU A 93 0.19 -0.68 14.70
N LEU A 94 -0.09 -0.77 13.40
CA LEU A 94 -0.38 0.37 12.54
C LEU A 94 -1.86 0.39 12.19
N GLY A 95 -2.42 1.60 12.13
CA GLY A 95 -3.77 1.85 11.66
C GLY A 95 -3.79 3.15 10.89
N VAL A 96 -3.97 3.08 9.57
CA VAL A 96 -4.01 4.25 8.68
C VAL A 96 -5.35 4.27 7.98
N ILE A 97 -6.02 5.42 8.04
CA ILE A 97 -7.24 5.68 7.29
C ILE A 97 -6.92 6.77 6.27
N ALA A 98 -7.02 6.43 4.99
CA ALA A 98 -6.93 7.38 3.90
C ALA A 98 -8.35 7.70 3.39
N SER A 99 -8.79 8.93 3.63
CA SER A 99 -10.06 9.46 3.13
C SER A 99 -9.82 10.21 1.82
N SER A 100 -10.61 9.91 0.78
CA SER A 100 -10.56 10.57 -0.54
C SER A 100 -9.19 10.47 -1.24
N LEU A 101 -8.94 9.36 -1.92
CA LEU A 101 -7.92 9.21 -2.97
C LEU A 101 -8.58 9.20 -4.34
#